data_AF-A0A8J9VM80-F1
#
_entry.id   AF-A0A8J9VM80-F1
#
_cell.length_a   1.000
_cell.length_b   1.000
_cell.length_c   1.000
_cell.angle_alpha   90.00
_cell.angle_beta   90.00
_cell.angle_gamma   90.00
#
_symmetry.space_group_name_H-M   'P 1'
#
loop_
_entity.id
_entity.type
_entity.pdbx_description
1 polymer ?
#
loop_
_entity_poly.entity_id
_entity_poly.type
_entity_poly.pdbx_seq_one_letter_code
_entity_poly.pdbx_strand_id
1 'polypeptide(L)'
;MGKKASPKARPVLLLSVALAVVLLALSVGLGVGLSVRTRDRAGQQVEEKLVILDVDPGIDDAIAMLMVLSQPAVRVLAVTCVRGNARDVQQGCRNALRVLRVAGRMDISLYVGASLQLMGHDVFDHTYWSGVDGMGDVPDVNAPDYSLINQSEHAALTLIRMSKAYPNQITLIALGPLTNVALARRMDLDISSRFKEIIIMGGNIRGVGNMDIAAEFNFWMDPEAAQVVLREYKCPMKVVPWEVCQEHGLEWVRQRERYLIFSFSLH
;
A
#
# COMPACT_ATOMS: atom_id res chain seq x y z
N MET A 1 46.79 -17.55 -5.54
CA MET A 1 45.92 -16.56 -6.20
C MET A 1 44.56 -16.60 -5.52
N GLY A 2 44.31 -15.68 -4.59
CA GLY A 2 43.08 -15.64 -3.79
C GLY A 2 41.91 -15.10 -4.60
N LYS A 3 40.80 -15.85 -4.61
CA LYS A 3 39.52 -15.40 -5.15
C LYS A 3 39.05 -14.18 -4.34
N LYS A 4 39.01 -13.01 -4.99
CA LYS A 4 38.33 -11.83 -4.42
C LYS A 4 36.86 -12.18 -4.24
N ALA A 5 36.40 -12.17 -2.99
CA ALA A 5 34.98 -12.24 -2.67
C ALA A 5 34.24 -11.10 -3.39
N SER A 6 33.11 -11.41 -4.02
CA SER A 6 32.21 -10.38 -4.55
C SER A 6 31.77 -9.46 -3.40
N PRO A 7 31.50 -8.17 -3.69
CA PRO A 7 31.05 -7.27 -2.64
C PRO A 7 29.71 -7.79 -2.12
N LYS A 8 29.70 -8.26 -0.86
CA LYS A 8 28.49 -8.60 -0.12
C LYS A 8 27.50 -7.45 -0.31
N ALA A 9 26.35 -7.73 -0.92
CA ALA A 9 25.24 -6.80 -0.97
C ALA A 9 24.97 -6.33 0.46
N ARG A 10 25.28 -5.07 0.74
CA ARG A 10 24.91 -4.45 2.01
C ARG A 10 23.38 -4.47 2.03
N PRO A 11 22.73 -4.96 3.10
CA PRO A 11 21.29 -4.82 3.24
C PRO A 11 21.03 -3.34 3.53
N VAL A 12 21.05 -2.52 2.48
CA VAL A 12 20.37 -1.24 2.49
C VAL A 12 18.91 -1.66 2.41
N LEU A 13 18.32 -1.92 3.57
CA LEU A 13 16.89 -1.95 3.73
C LEU A 13 16.45 -0.54 3.31
N LEU A 14 16.09 -0.38 2.03
CA LEU A 14 15.67 0.86 1.36
C LEU A 14 14.26 1.20 1.86
N LEU A 15 14.21 1.47 3.15
CA LEU A 15 13.02 1.66 3.95
C LEU A 15 12.67 3.14 3.85
N SER A 16 12.13 3.61 2.71
CA SER A 16 11.89 5.05 2.55
C SER A 16 10.98 5.46 1.39
N VAL A 17 10.07 6.38 1.73
CA VAL A 17 9.42 7.47 0.94
C VAL A 17 8.11 7.27 0.21
N ALA A 18 7.66 6.06 -0.18
CA ALA A 18 6.23 5.90 -0.51
C ALA A 18 5.33 6.51 0.60
N LEU A 19 5.86 6.37 1.83
CA LEU A 19 5.45 6.89 3.12
C LEU A 19 5.27 8.42 3.27
N ALA A 20 6.11 9.26 2.66
CA ALA A 20 6.04 10.72 2.79
C ALA A 20 5.13 11.36 1.74
N VAL A 21 5.02 10.74 0.56
CA VAL A 21 4.19 11.24 -0.54
C VAL A 21 2.73 10.90 -0.37
N VAL A 22 2.38 9.76 0.24
CA VAL A 22 0.99 9.50 0.66
C VAL A 22 0.53 10.55 1.67
N LEU A 23 1.39 10.94 2.62
CA LEU A 23 1.09 12.05 3.54
C LEU A 23 1.01 13.41 2.84
N LEU A 24 1.86 13.69 1.85
CA LEU A 24 1.80 14.94 1.07
C LEU A 24 0.56 15.00 0.16
N ALA A 25 0.15 13.86 -0.41
CA ALA A 25 -1.05 13.75 -1.22
C ALA A 25 -2.32 13.91 -0.37
N LEU A 26 -2.27 13.52 0.91
CA LEU A 26 -3.33 13.75 1.89
C LEU A 26 -3.28 15.14 2.54
N SER A 27 -2.28 16.00 2.29
CA SER A 27 -2.23 17.35 2.87
C SER A 27 -2.67 18.47 1.90
N VAL A 28 -2.74 18.22 0.59
CA VAL A 28 -3.22 19.20 -0.40
C VAL A 28 -4.71 18.99 -0.70
N GLY A 29 -5.57 19.77 -0.05
CA GLY A 29 -7.01 19.79 -0.30
C GLY A 29 -7.61 21.17 -0.03
N LEU A 30 -7.40 22.12 -0.96
CA LEU A 30 -8.27 23.28 -1.13
C LEU A 30 -9.19 22.96 -2.32
N GLY A 31 -10.43 22.53 -2.04
CA GLY A 31 -11.38 22.19 -3.09
C GLY A 31 -12.78 21.95 -2.52
N VAL A 32 -13.66 22.94 -2.71
CA VAL A 32 -15.02 23.03 -2.15
C VAL A 32 -15.92 21.90 -2.67
N GLY A 33 -16.44 21.08 -1.76
CA GLY A 33 -17.49 20.09 -2.02
C GLY A 33 -18.13 19.64 -0.70
N LEU A 34 -19.45 19.38 -0.72
CA LEU A 34 -20.27 19.04 0.46
C LEU A 34 -19.62 17.92 1.28
N SER A 35 -19.18 18.26 2.50
CA SER A 35 -18.33 17.43 3.36
C SER A 35 -19.00 17.15 4.71
N VAL A 36 -18.84 15.90 5.17
CA VAL A 36 -19.10 15.50 6.56
C VAL A 36 -17.96 16.05 7.42
N ARG A 37 -18.28 16.97 8.34
CA ARG A 37 -17.28 17.68 9.16
C ARG A 37 -16.97 16.88 10.42
N THR A 38 -15.70 16.56 10.64
CA THR A 38 -15.20 15.98 11.90
C THR A 38 -14.31 17.00 12.64
N ARG A 39 -14.13 16.82 13.96
CA ARG A 39 -13.24 17.64 14.79
C ARG A 39 -11.96 16.85 15.09
N ASP A 40 -10.80 17.47 14.89
CA ASP A 40 -9.53 16.88 15.29
C ASP A 40 -9.30 16.97 16.81
N ARG A 41 -8.16 16.43 17.29
CA ARG A 41 -7.77 16.45 18.71
C ARG A 41 -7.53 17.86 19.27
N ALA A 42 -7.39 18.88 18.41
CA ALA A 42 -7.23 20.28 18.77
C ALA A 42 -8.54 21.10 18.62
N GLY A 43 -9.65 20.45 18.24
CA GLY A 43 -10.95 21.09 18.06
C GLY A 43 -11.14 21.79 16.70
N GLN A 44 -10.21 21.63 15.75
CA GLN A 44 -10.27 22.19 14.41
C GLN A 44 -11.18 21.34 13.51
N GLN A 45 -12.01 22.00 12.68
CA GLN A 45 -12.82 21.33 11.66
C GLN A 45 -11.91 20.86 10.52
N VAL A 46 -11.89 19.56 10.27
CA VAL A 46 -11.16 18.97 9.14
C VAL A 46 -12.16 18.21 8.26
N GLU A 47 -11.98 18.32 6.95
CA GLU A 47 -12.73 17.52 5.97
C GLU A 47 -12.32 16.05 6.11
N GLU A 48 -13.29 15.18 6.43
CA GLU A 48 -13.05 13.74 6.49
C GLU A 48 -12.77 13.18 5.08
N LYS A 49 -11.65 12.49 4.91
CA LYS A 49 -11.23 11.85 3.66
C LYS A 49 -11.54 10.37 3.70
N LEU A 50 -12.35 9.91 2.75
CA LEU A 50 -12.67 8.50 2.59
C LEU A 50 -11.57 7.80 1.80
N VAL A 51 -10.99 6.75 2.38
CA VAL A 51 -9.85 6.04 1.79
C VAL A 51 -10.13 4.55 1.67
N ILE A 52 -9.69 3.95 0.56
CA ILE A 52 -9.50 2.50 0.45
C ILE A 52 -8.00 2.25 0.24
N LEU A 53 -7.46 1.26 0.95
CA LEU A 53 -6.08 0.81 0.82
C LEU A 53 -6.04 -0.49 0.01
N ASP A 54 -5.38 -0.51 -1.14
CA ASP A 54 -5.09 -1.73 -1.91
C ASP A 54 -3.60 -2.08 -1.74
N VAL A 55 -3.31 -3.16 -1.01
CA VAL A 55 -1.99 -3.41 -0.40
C VAL A 55 -1.52 -4.85 -0.60
N ASP A 56 -0.23 -5.08 -0.53
CA ASP A 56 0.42 -6.40 -0.58
C ASP A 56 1.42 -6.56 0.58
N PRO A 57 0.95 -6.56 1.83
CA PRO A 57 1.73 -6.00 2.93
C PRO A 57 3.10 -6.63 3.14
N GLY A 58 4.13 -5.87 2.75
CA GLY A 58 5.51 -5.96 3.21
C GLY A 58 5.77 -5.11 4.46
N ILE A 59 7.05 -4.94 4.81
CA ILE A 59 7.48 -4.12 5.95
C ILE A 59 7.08 -2.64 5.74
N ASP A 60 7.26 -2.12 4.53
CA ASP A 60 6.96 -0.74 4.16
C ASP A 60 5.45 -0.47 4.05
N ASP A 61 4.67 -1.38 3.47
CA ASP A 61 3.20 -1.31 3.50
C ASP A 61 2.67 -1.23 4.94
N ALA A 62 3.21 -2.05 5.85
CA ALA A 62 2.77 -2.07 7.24
C ALA A 62 2.95 -0.69 7.89
N ILE A 63 4.08 -0.04 7.65
CA ILE A 63 4.34 1.32 8.14
C ILE A 63 3.40 2.33 7.47
N ALA A 64 3.17 2.23 6.15
CA ALA A 64 2.27 3.10 5.42
C ALA A 64 0.81 3.00 5.92
N MET A 65 0.34 1.77 6.14
CA MET A 65 -0.97 1.49 6.73
C MET A 65 -1.08 2.12 8.13
N LEU A 66 -0.11 1.88 9.03
CA LEU A 66 -0.12 2.49 10.36
C LEU A 66 -0.20 4.02 10.31
N MET A 67 0.52 4.64 9.36
CA MET A 67 0.52 6.08 9.19
C MET A 67 -0.84 6.60 8.70
N VAL A 68 -1.45 5.96 7.71
CA VAL A 68 -2.80 6.32 7.24
C VAL A 68 -3.83 6.13 8.35
N LEU A 69 -3.79 5.00 9.06
CA LEU A 69 -4.70 4.66 10.16
C LEU A 69 -4.57 5.62 11.36
N SER A 70 -3.40 6.26 11.53
CA SER A 70 -3.17 7.25 12.59
C SER A 70 -3.74 8.64 12.30
N GLN A 71 -4.15 8.93 11.05
CA GLN A 71 -4.63 10.26 10.66
C GLN A 71 -6.09 10.49 11.11
N PRO A 72 -6.38 11.47 11.98
CA PRO A 72 -7.75 11.72 12.47
C PRO A 72 -8.74 12.15 11.37
N ALA A 73 -8.24 12.78 10.31
CA ALA A 73 -9.04 13.24 9.18
C ALA A 73 -9.27 12.15 8.11
N VAL A 74 -8.74 10.94 8.31
CA VAL A 74 -8.86 9.85 7.34
C VAL A 74 -9.76 8.76 7.90
N ARG A 75 -10.80 8.45 7.13
CA ARG A 75 -11.66 7.30 7.36
C ARG A 75 -11.37 6.23 6.33
N VAL A 76 -10.64 5.21 6.74
CA VAL A 76 -10.41 4.01 5.91
C VAL A 76 -11.69 3.18 5.90
N LEU A 77 -12.27 3.01 4.71
CA LEU A 77 -13.52 2.27 4.49
C LEU A 77 -13.29 0.75 4.39
N ALA A 78 -12.18 0.36 3.76
CA ALA A 78 -11.80 -1.02 3.53
C ALA A 78 -10.30 -1.14 3.25
N VAL A 79 -9.76 -2.33 3.50
CA VAL A 79 -8.46 -2.77 3.00
C VAL A 79 -8.72 -3.88 1.97
N THR A 80 -8.07 -3.81 0.82
CA THR A 80 -8.04 -4.86 -0.18
C THR A 80 -6.62 -5.38 -0.32
N CYS A 81 -6.47 -6.69 -0.49
CA CYS A 81 -5.15 -7.30 -0.62
C CYS A 81 -4.89 -7.85 -2.03
N VAL A 82 -3.66 -7.75 -2.49
CA VAL A 82 -3.20 -8.26 -3.79
C VAL A 82 -1.91 -9.06 -3.62
N ARG A 83 -1.62 -10.00 -4.54
CA ARG A 83 -0.35 -10.73 -4.58
C ARG A 83 0.80 -9.74 -4.85
N GLY A 84 1.84 -9.77 -4.01
CA GLY A 84 2.99 -8.87 -4.13
C GLY A 84 4.18 -9.28 -3.24
N ASN A 85 4.47 -8.58 -2.15
CA ASN A 85 5.65 -8.86 -1.29
C ASN A 85 5.64 -10.25 -0.62
N ALA A 86 4.49 -10.72 -0.16
CA ALA A 86 4.37 -12.00 0.55
C ALA A 86 4.22 -13.19 -0.42
N ARG A 87 4.57 -14.41 0.02
CA ARG A 87 4.53 -15.64 -0.81
C ARG A 87 3.21 -15.90 -1.57
N ASP A 88 2.10 -15.47 -0.99
CA ASP A 88 0.75 -15.62 -1.52
C ASP A 88 -0.13 -14.48 -0.98
N VAL A 89 -1.25 -14.20 -1.65
CA VAL A 89 -2.16 -13.11 -1.23
C VAL A 89 -2.73 -13.33 0.16
N GLN A 90 -2.92 -14.59 0.58
CA GLN A 90 -3.46 -14.91 1.91
C GLN A 90 -2.48 -14.52 3.01
N GLN A 91 -1.18 -14.71 2.80
CA GLN A 91 -0.14 -14.24 3.69
C GLN A 91 -0.13 -12.71 3.76
N GLY A 92 -0.25 -12.02 2.62
CA GLY A 92 -0.43 -10.56 2.60
C GLY A 92 -1.67 -10.12 3.41
N CYS A 93 -2.80 -10.82 3.28
CA CYS A 93 -4.00 -10.54 4.07
C CYS A 93 -3.78 -10.71 5.58
N ARG A 94 -3.08 -11.79 5.98
CA ARG A 94 -2.72 -12.02 7.39
C ARG A 94 -1.85 -10.87 7.91
N ASN A 95 -0.90 -10.41 7.12
CA ASN A 95 -0.02 -9.31 7.47
C ASN A 95 -0.80 -8.00 7.67
N ALA A 96 -1.67 -7.62 6.72
CA ALA A 96 -2.53 -6.45 6.88
C ALA A 96 -3.45 -6.56 8.10
N LEU A 97 -3.98 -7.75 8.40
CA LEU A 97 -4.82 -7.94 9.59
C LEU A 97 -4.02 -7.76 10.89
N ARG A 98 -2.76 -8.21 10.94
CA ARG A 98 -1.84 -7.93 12.07
C ARG A 98 -1.64 -6.42 12.24
N VAL A 99 -1.46 -5.69 11.13
CA VAL A 99 -1.32 -4.23 11.16
C VAL A 99 -2.58 -3.54 11.67
N LEU A 100 -3.77 -3.95 11.20
CA LEU A 100 -5.06 -3.44 11.69
C LEU A 100 -5.23 -3.70 13.20
N ARG A 101 -4.82 -4.88 13.68
CA ARG A 101 -4.83 -5.20 15.10
C ARG A 101 -3.94 -4.27 15.91
N VAL A 102 -2.69 -4.09 15.47
CA VAL A 102 -1.73 -3.19 16.14
C VAL A 102 -2.24 -1.75 16.14
N ALA A 103 -2.89 -1.31 15.07
CA ALA A 103 -3.52 0.00 14.98
C ALA A 103 -4.81 0.15 15.84
N GLY A 104 -5.33 -0.94 16.43
CA GLY A 104 -6.61 -0.94 17.13
C GLY A 104 -7.81 -0.71 16.22
N ARG A 105 -7.70 -1.07 14.93
CA ARG A 105 -8.68 -0.79 13.86
C ARG A 105 -9.28 -2.05 13.25
N MET A 106 -9.61 -3.02 14.10
CA MET A 106 -10.31 -4.25 13.69
C MET A 106 -11.76 -4.02 13.23
N ASP A 107 -12.25 -2.78 13.29
CA ASP A 107 -13.51 -2.34 12.70
C ASP A 107 -13.48 -2.26 11.17
N ILE A 108 -12.28 -2.24 10.56
CA ILE A 108 -12.11 -2.14 9.11
C ILE A 108 -12.13 -3.53 8.48
N SER A 109 -13.04 -3.73 7.51
CA SER A 109 -13.08 -4.96 6.72
C SER A 109 -11.88 -5.08 5.76
N LEU A 110 -11.28 -6.27 5.73
CA LEU A 110 -10.20 -6.63 4.83
C LEU A 110 -10.69 -7.67 3.81
N TYR A 111 -10.46 -7.44 2.51
CA TYR A 111 -10.93 -8.29 1.42
C TYR A 111 -9.78 -8.90 0.63
N VAL A 112 -9.87 -10.21 0.37
CA VAL A 112 -8.89 -10.92 -0.47
C VAL A 112 -9.11 -10.59 -1.94
N GLY A 113 -8.03 -10.28 -2.64
CA GLY A 113 -8.03 -9.99 -4.07
C GLY A 113 -7.23 -10.97 -4.90
N ALA A 114 -6.64 -10.45 -5.98
CA ALA A 114 -5.98 -11.26 -7.00
C ALA A 114 -4.79 -12.02 -6.41
N SER A 115 -4.82 -13.34 -6.58
CA SER A 115 -3.73 -14.24 -6.17
C SER A 115 -2.60 -14.32 -7.21
N LEU A 116 -2.86 -13.86 -8.43
CA LEU A 116 -1.97 -13.87 -9.58
C LEU A 116 -2.18 -12.59 -10.39
N GLN A 117 -1.17 -12.26 -11.19
CA GLN A 117 -1.19 -11.24 -12.23
C GLN A 117 -2.27 -11.50 -13.27
N LEU A 118 -2.62 -10.48 -14.06
CA LEU A 118 -3.55 -10.62 -15.19
C LEU A 118 -3.14 -11.72 -16.18
N MET A 119 -1.84 -11.85 -16.48
CA MET A 119 -1.32 -12.85 -17.41
C MET A 119 -0.95 -14.19 -16.73
N GLY A 120 -1.04 -14.28 -15.40
CA GLY A 120 -0.85 -15.52 -14.66
C GLY A 120 0.57 -16.11 -14.70
N HIS A 121 1.59 -15.29 -14.91
CA HIS A 121 2.99 -15.75 -14.90
C HIS A 121 3.45 -16.09 -13.48
N ASP A 122 4.28 -17.12 -13.36
CA ASP A 122 4.87 -17.50 -12.08
C ASP A 122 5.87 -16.41 -11.65
N VAL A 123 5.62 -15.83 -10.50
CA VAL A 123 6.39 -14.68 -10.02
C VAL A 123 7.58 -15.15 -9.22
N PHE A 124 8.68 -14.42 -9.38
CA PHE A 124 9.92 -14.64 -8.67
C PHE A 124 9.68 -14.72 -7.16
N ASP A 125 10.36 -15.65 -6.49
CA ASP A 125 10.26 -15.79 -5.04
C ASP A 125 10.95 -14.60 -4.34
N HIS A 126 10.16 -13.66 -3.82
CA HIS A 126 10.63 -12.45 -3.14
C HIS A 126 10.94 -12.66 -1.65
N THR A 127 10.85 -13.89 -1.13
CA THR A 127 11.10 -14.19 0.30
C THR A 127 12.51 -13.79 0.78
N TYR A 128 13.46 -13.63 -0.14
CA TYR A 128 14.81 -13.12 0.16
C TYR A 128 14.81 -11.71 0.80
N TRP A 129 13.88 -10.83 0.43
CA TRP A 129 13.89 -9.43 0.86
C TRP A 129 13.12 -9.20 2.16
N SER A 130 11.98 -9.88 2.30
CA SER A 130 10.99 -9.59 3.34
C SER A 130 10.68 -10.79 4.23
N GLY A 131 11.45 -11.89 4.12
CA GLY A 131 11.18 -13.14 4.82
C GLY A 131 10.07 -13.97 4.16
N VAL A 132 9.87 -15.20 4.63
CA VAL A 132 8.86 -16.15 4.12
C VAL A 132 7.44 -15.63 4.35
N ASP A 133 7.21 -14.93 5.45
CA ASP A 133 5.93 -14.32 5.78
C ASP A 133 5.73 -12.91 5.18
N GLY A 134 6.76 -12.31 4.58
CA GLY A 134 6.72 -10.94 4.03
C GLY A 134 6.86 -9.82 5.08
N MET A 135 7.02 -10.14 6.37
CA MET A 135 7.23 -9.19 7.47
C MET A 135 8.43 -9.58 8.35
N GLY A 136 9.51 -10.04 7.73
CA GLY A 136 10.77 -10.35 8.38
C GLY A 136 10.76 -11.63 9.21
N ASP A 137 9.76 -12.51 9.03
CA ASP A 137 9.58 -13.77 9.77
C ASP A 137 9.52 -13.58 11.29
N VAL A 138 9.02 -12.42 11.73
CA VAL A 138 8.83 -12.12 13.15
C VAL A 138 7.60 -12.88 13.67
N PRO A 139 7.76 -13.78 14.65
CA PRO A 139 6.63 -14.51 15.21
C PRO A 139 5.64 -13.57 15.89
N ASP A 140 4.35 -13.70 15.57
CA ASP A 140 3.27 -12.97 16.24
C ASP A 140 2.54 -13.89 17.21
N VAL A 141 2.94 -13.83 18.48
CA VAL A 141 2.33 -14.59 19.58
C VAL A 141 0.87 -14.19 19.84
N ASN A 142 0.46 -13.01 19.37
CA ASN A 142 -0.87 -12.44 19.54
C ASN A 142 -1.54 -12.23 18.18
N ALA A 143 -1.35 -13.16 17.25
CA ALA A 143 -1.98 -13.10 15.93
C ALA A 143 -3.50 -12.86 16.03
N PRO A 144 -4.09 -12.01 15.17
CA PRO A 144 -5.54 -11.86 15.09
C PRO A 144 -6.21 -13.16 14.62
N ASP A 145 -7.52 -13.26 14.85
CA ASP A 145 -8.31 -14.31 14.23
C ASP A 145 -8.40 -14.06 12.72
N TYR A 146 -7.72 -14.90 11.95
CA TYR A 146 -7.71 -14.80 10.48
C TYR A 146 -9.05 -15.15 9.84
N SER A 147 -10.03 -15.67 10.59
CA SER A 147 -11.41 -15.82 10.11
C SER A 147 -12.07 -14.47 9.77
N LEU A 148 -11.53 -13.37 10.31
CA LEU A 148 -11.98 -11.99 10.03
C LEU A 148 -11.57 -11.49 8.63
N ILE A 149 -10.72 -12.21 7.90
CA ILE A 149 -10.39 -11.91 6.51
C ILE A 149 -11.64 -12.20 5.66
N ASN A 150 -12.21 -11.16 5.04
CA ASN A 150 -13.42 -11.30 4.23
C ASN A 150 -13.10 -11.96 2.88
N GLN A 151 -13.63 -13.16 2.70
CA GLN A 151 -13.56 -13.93 1.46
C GLN A 151 -14.92 -14.06 0.74
N SER A 152 -15.97 -13.40 1.26
CA SER A 152 -17.31 -13.42 0.66
C SER A 152 -17.40 -12.61 -0.64
N GLU A 153 -16.48 -11.67 -0.84
CA GLU A 153 -16.41 -10.79 -2.01
C GLU A 153 -14.95 -10.58 -2.39
N HIS A 154 -14.62 -10.72 -3.68
CA HIS A 154 -13.28 -10.45 -4.19
C HIS A 154 -12.97 -8.95 -4.15
N ALA A 155 -11.76 -8.56 -3.77
CA ALA A 155 -11.33 -7.16 -3.65
C ALA A 155 -11.75 -6.25 -4.82
N ALA A 156 -11.54 -6.70 -6.07
CA ALA A 156 -11.95 -5.95 -7.25
C ALA A 156 -13.46 -5.67 -7.33
N LEU A 157 -14.31 -6.60 -6.87
CA LEU A 157 -15.76 -6.39 -6.75
C LEU A 157 -16.09 -5.42 -5.61
N THR A 158 -15.36 -5.51 -4.49
CA THR A 158 -15.47 -4.53 -3.40
C THR A 158 -15.13 -3.12 -3.86
N LEU A 159 -14.07 -2.93 -4.65
CA LEU A 159 -13.72 -1.64 -5.25
C LEU A 159 -14.87 -1.09 -6.11
N ILE A 160 -15.49 -1.93 -6.95
CA ILE A 160 -16.65 -1.55 -7.75
C ILE A 160 -17.82 -1.14 -6.85
N ARG A 161 -18.19 -1.98 -5.88
CA ARG A 161 -19.32 -1.73 -4.97
C ARG A 161 -19.13 -0.45 -4.16
N MET A 162 -17.96 -0.24 -3.58
CA MET A 162 -17.66 0.96 -2.80
C MET A 162 -17.61 2.21 -3.70
N SER A 163 -17.06 2.13 -4.91
CA SER A 163 -17.07 3.26 -5.86
C SER A 163 -18.49 3.70 -6.24
N LYS A 164 -19.45 2.78 -6.27
CA LYS A 164 -20.88 3.07 -6.51
C LYS A 164 -21.56 3.69 -5.30
N ALA A 165 -21.22 3.23 -4.10
CA ALA A 165 -21.77 3.74 -2.85
C ALA A 165 -21.26 5.16 -2.51
N TYR A 166 -20.01 5.48 -2.89
CA TYR A 166 -19.35 6.74 -2.59
C TYR A 166 -18.74 7.37 -3.85
N PRO A 167 -19.56 7.72 -4.87
CA PRO A 167 -19.07 8.23 -6.13
C PRO A 167 -18.31 9.54 -5.93
N ASN A 168 -17.11 9.62 -6.50
CA ASN A 168 -16.19 10.77 -6.48
C ASN A 168 -15.74 11.23 -5.08
N GLN A 169 -15.88 10.36 -4.07
CA GLN A 169 -15.50 10.67 -2.69
C GLN A 169 -14.28 9.89 -2.22
N ILE A 170 -14.08 8.67 -2.73
CA ILE A 170 -13.00 7.78 -2.30
C ILE A 170 -11.67 8.16 -2.96
N THR A 171 -10.65 8.38 -2.13
CA THR A 171 -9.25 8.32 -2.54
C THR A 171 -8.78 6.87 -2.45
N LEU A 172 -8.44 6.25 -3.57
CA LEU A 172 -7.86 4.91 -3.61
C LEU A 172 -6.34 5.01 -3.49
N ILE A 173 -5.74 4.35 -2.51
CA ILE A 173 -4.29 4.28 -2.33
C ILE A 173 -3.86 2.86 -2.67
N ALA A 174 -3.16 2.70 -3.80
CA ALA A 174 -2.60 1.43 -4.25
C ALA A 174 -1.11 1.40 -3.88
N LEU A 175 -0.75 0.53 -2.94
CA LEU A 175 0.62 0.31 -2.47
C LEU A 175 1.27 -0.93 -3.09
N GLY A 176 0.46 -1.82 -3.67
CA GLY A 176 0.92 -3.02 -4.34
C GLY A 176 0.68 -3.04 -5.86
N PRO A 177 0.87 -4.20 -6.51
CA PRO A 177 0.57 -4.39 -7.92
C PRO A 177 -0.89 -4.05 -8.26
N LEU A 178 -1.11 -3.43 -9.42
CA LEU A 178 -2.40 -2.81 -9.79
C LEU A 178 -3.47 -3.81 -10.26
N THR A 179 -3.27 -5.11 -10.03
CA THR A 179 -4.12 -6.19 -10.56
C THR A 179 -5.58 -6.06 -10.11
N ASN A 180 -5.84 -5.78 -8.83
CA ASN A 180 -7.20 -5.58 -8.33
C ASN A 180 -7.90 -4.40 -9.02
N VAL A 181 -7.18 -3.29 -9.20
CA VAL A 181 -7.67 -2.05 -9.80
C VAL A 181 -7.94 -2.23 -11.30
N ALA A 182 -7.08 -2.96 -12.01
CA ALA A 182 -7.26 -3.31 -13.41
C ALA A 182 -8.43 -4.28 -13.61
N LEU A 183 -8.54 -5.32 -12.78
CA LEU A 183 -9.67 -6.25 -12.80
C LEU A 183 -11.00 -5.53 -12.56
N ALA A 184 -11.04 -4.59 -11.60
CA ALA A 184 -12.22 -3.78 -11.35
C ALA A 184 -12.63 -2.97 -12.59
N ARG A 185 -11.65 -2.40 -13.31
CA ARG A 185 -11.87 -1.68 -14.58
C ARG A 185 -12.33 -2.57 -15.73
N ARG A 186 -11.89 -3.82 -15.76
CA ARG A 186 -12.31 -4.80 -16.77
C ARG A 186 -13.74 -5.30 -16.53
N MET A 187 -14.16 -5.41 -15.27
CA MET A 187 -15.52 -5.82 -14.90
C MET A 187 -16.55 -4.68 -14.94
N ASP A 188 -16.12 -3.44 -14.71
CA ASP A 188 -16.99 -2.27 -14.72
C ASP A 188 -16.28 -1.09 -15.40
N LEU A 189 -16.69 -0.75 -16.62
CA LEU A 189 -15.96 0.23 -17.42
C LEU A 189 -16.05 1.66 -16.87
N ASP A 190 -17.12 1.95 -16.12
CA ASP A 190 -17.42 3.28 -15.59
C ASP A 190 -16.70 3.56 -14.28
N ILE A 191 -16.08 2.55 -13.64
CA ILE A 191 -15.32 2.75 -12.39
C ILE A 191 -14.20 3.78 -12.56
N SER A 192 -13.71 3.92 -13.80
CA SER A 192 -12.56 4.73 -14.17
C SER A 192 -12.72 6.22 -13.83
N SER A 193 -13.96 6.68 -13.63
CA SER A 193 -14.29 8.06 -13.24
C SER A 193 -15.02 8.16 -11.90
N ARG A 194 -15.09 7.10 -11.09
CA ARG A 194 -15.85 7.10 -9.81
C ARG A 194 -15.00 7.32 -8.56
N PHE A 195 -13.67 7.29 -8.68
CA PHE A 195 -12.79 7.67 -7.59
C PHE A 195 -12.56 9.18 -7.57
N LYS A 196 -12.42 9.77 -6.39
CA LYS A 196 -11.99 11.16 -6.22
C LYS A 196 -10.60 11.35 -6.82
N GLU A 197 -9.69 10.44 -6.47
CA GLU A 197 -8.36 10.30 -7.04
C GLU A 197 -7.80 8.90 -6.77
N ILE A 198 -6.75 8.54 -7.50
CA ILE A 198 -5.95 7.34 -7.24
C ILE A 198 -4.51 7.76 -6.95
N ILE A 199 -3.96 7.27 -5.85
CA ILE A 199 -2.56 7.43 -5.46
C ILE A 199 -1.90 6.06 -5.63
N ILE A 200 -0.83 6.01 -6.41
CA ILE A 200 -0.14 4.77 -6.78
C ILE A 200 1.30 4.86 -6.29
N MET A 201 1.75 3.91 -5.47
CA MET A 201 3.17 3.63 -5.30
C MET A 201 3.59 2.71 -6.45
N GLY A 202 4.46 3.20 -7.32
CA GLY A 202 5.06 2.36 -8.34
C GLY A 202 5.54 3.10 -9.57
N GLY A 203 6.19 2.35 -10.46
CA GLY A 203 6.78 2.87 -11.68
C GLY A 203 8.01 3.74 -11.44
N ASN A 204 8.51 4.32 -12.52
CA ASN A 204 9.64 5.25 -12.52
C ASN A 204 9.47 6.23 -13.69
N ILE A 205 10.24 7.32 -13.67
CA ILE A 205 10.19 8.34 -14.73
C ILE A 205 11.52 8.50 -15.47
N ARG A 206 12.62 7.96 -14.92
CA ARG A 206 13.98 8.02 -15.49
C ARG A 206 14.46 6.69 -16.04
N GLY A 207 13.63 5.65 -16.03
CA GLY A 207 14.02 4.30 -16.43
C GLY A 207 14.95 3.62 -15.43
N VAL A 208 14.84 3.98 -14.14
CA VAL A 208 15.62 3.37 -13.05
C VAL A 208 14.72 2.39 -12.32
N GLY A 209 15.03 1.09 -12.41
CA GLY A 209 14.29 0.03 -11.72
C GLY A 209 14.88 -0.38 -10.37
N ASN A 210 14.10 -1.17 -9.62
CA ASN A 210 14.52 -1.87 -8.40
C ASN A 210 14.31 -3.40 -8.48
N MET A 211 13.68 -3.89 -9.55
CA MET A 211 13.56 -5.32 -9.87
C MET A 211 14.46 -5.75 -11.01
N ASP A 212 14.50 -4.95 -12.06
CA ASP A 212 15.46 -5.07 -13.16
C ASP A 212 16.02 -3.68 -13.50
N ILE A 213 16.80 -3.54 -14.56
CA ILE A 213 17.47 -2.30 -14.97
C ILE A 213 16.48 -1.12 -15.03
N ALA A 214 15.27 -1.36 -15.55
CA ALA A 214 14.30 -0.30 -15.84
C ALA A 214 12.91 -0.46 -15.20
N ALA A 215 12.65 -1.56 -14.48
CA ALA A 215 11.33 -1.84 -13.94
C ALA A 215 11.29 -1.67 -12.42
N GLU A 216 10.29 -0.92 -11.95
CA GLU A 216 9.94 -0.83 -10.53
C GLU A 216 9.07 -2.02 -10.13
N PHE A 217 9.22 -2.51 -8.90
CA PHE A 217 8.58 -3.70 -8.32
C PHE A 217 7.09 -3.83 -8.63
N ASN A 218 6.24 -2.92 -8.20
CA ASN A 218 4.79 -3.06 -8.36
C ASN A 218 4.38 -3.10 -9.84
N PHE A 219 5.04 -2.31 -10.68
CA PHE A 219 4.77 -2.28 -12.13
C PHE A 219 5.39 -3.49 -12.84
N TRP A 220 6.51 -4.00 -12.35
CA TRP A 220 7.15 -5.23 -12.85
C TRP A 220 6.31 -6.45 -12.51
N MET A 221 5.68 -6.45 -11.33
CA MET A 221 4.84 -7.53 -10.87
C MET A 221 3.64 -7.74 -11.78
N ASP A 222 2.94 -6.69 -12.25
CA ASP A 222 1.83 -6.80 -13.21
C ASP A 222 1.84 -5.62 -14.20
N PRO A 223 2.66 -5.69 -15.26
CA PRO A 223 2.82 -4.58 -16.21
C PRO A 223 1.56 -4.35 -17.04
N GLU A 224 0.80 -5.41 -17.36
CA GLU A 224 -0.48 -5.28 -18.04
C GLU A 224 -1.48 -4.51 -17.17
N ALA A 225 -1.59 -4.84 -15.87
CA ALA A 225 -2.46 -4.11 -14.97
C ALA A 225 -2.07 -2.64 -14.85
N ALA A 226 -0.77 -2.35 -14.72
CA ALA A 226 -0.28 -0.97 -14.70
C ALA A 226 -0.66 -0.23 -15.99
N GLN A 227 -0.52 -0.87 -17.16
CA GLN A 227 -0.94 -0.29 -18.44
C GLN A 227 -2.45 0.00 -18.48
N VAL A 228 -3.29 -0.92 -18.01
CA VAL A 228 -4.75 -0.70 -17.94
C VAL A 228 -5.06 0.51 -17.07
N VAL A 229 -4.49 0.57 -15.86
CA VAL A 229 -4.81 1.64 -14.92
C VAL A 229 -4.37 3.00 -15.45
N LEU A 230 -3.11 3.13 -15.89
CA LEU A 230 -2.57 4.39 -16.38
C LEU A 230 -3.27 4.91 -17.64
N ARG A 231 -3.75 4.02 -18.51
CA ARG A 231 -4.38 4.43 -19.78
C ARG A 231 -5.89 4.64 -19.68
N GLU A 232 -6.58 3.89 -18.82
CA GLU A 232 -8.04 3.81 -18.87
C GLU A 232 -8.77 4.50 -17.71
N TYR A 233 -8.08 4.81 -16.60
CA TYR A 233 -8.65 5.61 -15.52
C TYR A 233 -8.64 7.10 -15.87
N LYS A 234 -9.75 7.78 -15.57
CA LYS A 234 -10.03 9.17 -15.95
C LYS A 234 -10.02 10.11 -14.75
N CYS A 235 -10.17 9.58 -13.53
CA CYS A 235 -10.03 10.37 -12.31
C CYS A 235 -8.60 10.90 -12.16
N PRO A 236 -8.40 11.98 -11.38
CA PRO A 236 -7.07 12.44 -11.01
C PRO A 236 -6.19 11.30 -10.49
N MET A 237 -4.95 11.26 -10.94
CA MET A 237 -3.99 10.20 -10.60
C MET A 237 -2.66 10.81 -10.15
N LYS A 238 -2.13 10.31 -9.04
CA LYS A 238 -0.82 10.67 -8.51
C LYS A 238 0.02 9.40 -8.46
N VAL A 239 1.10 9.37 -9.22
CA VAL A 239 2.08 8.28 -9.17
C VAL A 239 3.24 8.75 -8.29
N VAL A 240 3.62 7.91 -7.33
CA VAL A 240 4.79 8.07 -6.46
C VAL A 240 5.86 7.13 -7.00
N PRO A 241 6.77 7.63 -7.84
CA PRO A 241 7.71 6.77 -8.54
C PRO A 241 8.89 6.36 -7.64
N TRP A 242 9.60 5.31 -8.04
CA TRP A 242 10.74 4.76 -7.32
C TRP A 242 11.83 5.79 -6.99
N GLU A 243 12.08 6.76 -7.88
CA GLU A 243 13.08 7.80 -7.65
C GLU A 243 12.82 8.62 -6.38
N VAL A 244 11.54 8.82 -6.02
CA VAL A 244 11.20 9.51 -4.77
C VAL A 244 11.66 8.69 -3.56
N CYS A 245 11.56 7.36 -3.64
CA CYS A 245 12.05 6.43 -2.62
C CYS A 245 13.57 6.49 -2.46
N GLN A 246 14.30 6.67 -3.58
CA GLN A 246 15.75 6.82 -3.57
C GLN A 246 16.20 8.16 -2.97
N GLU A 247 15.52 9.25 -3.31
CA GLU A 247 15.93 10.61 -2.94
C GLU A 247 15.70 10.95 -1.46
N HIS A 248 14.70 10.34 -0.80
CA HIS A 248 14.42 10.61 0.62
C HIS A 248 14.61 9.38 1.54
N GLY A 249 15.60 8.55 1.22
CA GLY A 249 16.19 7.51 2.07
C GLY A 249 16.14 7.78 3.58
N LEU A 250 15.62 6.85 4.38
CA LEU A 250 15.79 6.88 5.82
C LEU A 250 17.15 6.29 6.16
N GLU A 251 18.10 7.14 6.58
CA GLU A 251 19.41 6.68 7.02
C GLU A 251 19.30 5.86 8.32
N TRP A 252 19.64 4.57 8.24
CA TRP A 252 19.59 3.62 9.36
C TRP A 252 20.36 4.10 10.61
N VAL A 253 21.51 4.78 10.41
CA VAL A 253 22.36 5.30 11.51
C VAL A 253 21.64 6.40 12.31
N ARG A 254 20.88 7.27 11.65
CA ARG A 254 20.12 8.35 12.30
C ARG A 254 18.89 7.86 13.05
N GLN A 255 18.38 6.68 12.71
CA GLN A 255 17.19 6.11 13.32
C GLN A 255 17.46 5.30 14.58
N ARG A 256 18.61 4.64 14.70
CA ARG A 256 18.99 3.88 15.91
C ARG A 256 18.96 4.75 17.17
N GLU A 257 19.40 6.00 17.08
CA GLU A 257 19.40 6.94 18.20
C GLU A 257 17.99 7.43 18.57
N ARG A 258 17.06 7.53 17.61
CA ARG A 258 15.68 7.99 17.85
C ARG A 258 14.75 6.89 18.36
N TYR A 259 14.91 5.66 17.90
CA TYR A 259 14.08 4.53 18.40
C TYR A 259 14.48 4.09 19.80
N LEU A 260 15.75 4.27 20.20
CA LEU A 260 16.15 4.10 21.61
C LEU A 260 15.40 5.07 22.53
N ILE A 261 15.12 6.30 22.09
CA ILE A 261 14.37 7.29 22.89
C ILE A 261 12.89 6.91 23.03
N PHE A 262 12.27 6.30 22.01
CA PHE A 262 10.88 5.82 22.10
C PHE A 262 10.71 4.60 23.01
N SER A 263 11.76 3.78 23.19
CA SER A 263 11.72 2.64 24.11
C SER A 263 11.75 3.03 25.59
N PHE A 264 12.14 4.27 25.93
CA PHE A 264 12.21 4.74 27.32
C PHE A 264 11.02 5.61 27.77
N SER A 265 10.11 5.99 26.87
CA SER A 265 8.93 6.82 27.21
C SER A 265 7.61 6.06 27.30
N LEU A 266 7.65 4.72 27.21
CA LEU A 266 6.51 3.82 27.43
C LEU A 266 6.84 2.86 28.57
N HIS A 267 6.95 3.39 29.79
CA HIS A 267 6.83 2.65 31.06
C HIS A 267 5.99 3.51 32.01
#